data_AF-A0A1F5IQU3-F1
#
_entry.id   AF-A0A1F5IQU3-F1
#
_cell.length_a   1.000
_cell.length_b   1.000
_cell.length_c   1.000
_cell.angle_alpha   90.00
_cell.angle_beta   90.00
_cell.angle_gamma   90.00
#
_symmetry.space_group_name_H-M   'P 1'
#
loop_
_entity.id
_entity.type
_entity.pdbx_description
1 polymer ?
#
loop_
_entity_poly.entity_id
_entity_poly.type
_entity_poly.pdbx_seq_one_letter_code
_entity_poly.pdbx_strand_id
1 'polypeptide(L)'
;MAKLNKKTCSRACANKHREGIRYKMERPHDKVVYQQGLKFRLLKQRGGKCERCNYPKTEILVVHHKDKDREHNDLDNLELICPNCHYEEHYLEKSWLNGYNLQH
;
A
#
# COMPACT_ATOMS: atom_id res chain seq x y z
N MET A 1 18.14 26.95 30.12
CA MET A 1 17.99 27.56 28.79
C MET A 1 17.07 26.69 27.93
N ALA A 2 15.87 27.18 27.59
CA ALA A 2 14.95 26.46 26.69
C ALA A 2 15.39 26.63 25.22
N LYS A 3 15.44 25.53 24.45
CA LYS A 3 15.85 25.51 23.04
C LYS A 3 14.94 26.41 22.18
N LEU A 4 15.52 27.12 21.22
CA LEU A 4 14.90 28.12 20.32
C LEU A 4 13.67 27.64 19.51
N ASN A 5 13.36 26.33 19.47
CA ASN A 5 12.22 25.76 18.73
C ASN A 5 11.37 24.82 19.61
N LYS A 6 10.98 25.25 20.82
CA LYS A 6 10.04 24.50 21.66
C LYS A 6 8.66 25.16 21.63
N LYS A 7 7.63 24.37 21.30
CA LYS A 7 6.21 24.81 21.32
C LYS A 7 5.72 25.26 22.70
N THR A 8 6.42 24.92 23.77
CA THR A 8 6.01 25.19 25.16
C THR A 8 7.19 25.68 26.00
N CYS A 9 6.88 26.61 26.90
CA CYS A 9 7.83 27.34 27.73
C CYS A 9 8.58 26.45 28.76
N SER A 10 7.95 25.39 29.24
CA SER A 10 8.39 24.58 30.38
C SER A 10 7.71 23.21 30.38
N ARG A 11 8.14 22.31 31.27
CA ARG A 11 7.50 21.00 31.48
C ARG A 11 6.03 21.15 31.90
N ALA A 12 5.73 22.12 32.76
CA ALA A 12 4.36 22.42 33.20
C ALA A 12 3.49 22.93 32.04
N CYS A 13 4.03 23.84 31.22
CA CYS A 13 3.38 24.28 29.96
C CYS A 13 3.08 23.07 29.04
N ALA A 14 4.01 22.11 28.93
CA ALA A 14 3.85 20.92 28.10
C ALA A 14 2.78 19.94 28.65
N ASN A 15 2.63 19.82 29.97
CA ASN A 15 1.61 18.96 30.57
C ASN A 15 0.21 19.56 30.39
N LYS A 16 0.04 20.87 30.60
CA LYS A 16 -1.23 21.58 30.30
C LYS A 16 -1.62 21.48 28.83
N HIS A 17 -0.65 21.63 27.93
CA HIS A 17 -0.91 21.45 26.49
C HIS A 17 -1.37 20.02 26.13
N ARG A 18 -0.99 19.01 26.92
CA ARG A 18 -1.38 17.62 26.69
C ARG A 18 -2.68 17.23 27.40
N GLU A 19 -3.19 18.09 28.28
CA GLU A 19 -4.41 17.86 29.03
C GLU A 19 -5.59 17.73 28.06
N GLY A 20 -6.36 16.66 28.18
CA GLY A 20 -7.49 16.37 27.29
C GLY A 20 -7.13 15.75 25.93
N ILE A 21 -5.84 15.60 25.56
CA ILE A 21 -5.45 14.84 24.37
C ILE A 21 -5.77 13.36 24.62
N ARG A 22 -6.77 12.84 23.89
CA ARG A 22 -7.11 11.41 23.90
C ARG A 22 -6.36 10.71 22.77
N TYR A 23 -5.52 9.73 23.12
CA TYR A 23 -4.97 8.80 22.16
C TYR A 23 -5.99 7.69 21.91
N LYS A 24 -6.18 7.27 20.65
CA LYS A 24 -6.90 6.03 20.37
C LYS A 24 -6.11 4.88 21.02
N MET A 25 -6.75 4.17 21.94
CA MET A 25 -6.17 3.01 22.65
C MET A 25 -6.21 1.74 21.79
N GLU A 26 -6.88 1.78 20.64
CA GLU A 26 -6.89 0.67 19.70
C GLU A 26 -5.47 0.37 19.22
N ARG A 27 -5.10 -0.92 19.27
CA ARG A 27 -3.86 -1.37 18.68
C ARG A 27 -3.91 -1.00 17.19
N PRO A 28 -2.92 -0.27 16.66
CA PRO A 28 -2.86 0.01 15.24
C PRO A 28 -2.93 -1.30 14.47
N HIS A 29 -3.78 -1.32 13.46
CA HIS A 29 -3.88 -2.46 12.55
C HIS A 29 -2.50 -2.75 11.95
N ASP A 30 -2.03 -3.98 12.14
CA ASP A 30 -0.76 -4.42 11.58
C ASP A 30 -0.91 -4.59 10.07
N LYS A 31 -0.52 -3.54 9.36
CA LYS A 31 -0.60 -3.48 7.89
C LYS A 31 0.18 -4.63 7.24
N VAL A 32 1.30 -5.07 7.83
CA VAL A 32 2.11 -6.14 7.25
C VAL A 32 1.38 -7.46 7.33
N VAL A 33 0.87 -7.81 8.52
CA VAL A 33 0.12 -9.07 8.74
C VAL A 33 -1.12 -9.13 7.85
N TYR A 34 -1.85 -8.03 7.72
CA TYR A 34 -3.03 -7.96 6.86
C TYR A 34 -2.73 -8.19 5.39
N GLN A 35 -1.69 -7.51 4.86
CA GLN A 35 -1.30 -7.66 3.46
C GLN A 35 -0.80 -9.08 3.16
N GLN A 36 -0.07 -9.70 4.09
CA GLN A 36 0.31 -11.11 4.00
C GLN A 36 -0.93 -12.04 3.96
N GLY A 37 -1.91 -11.78 4.83
CA GLY A 37 -3.17 -12.52 4.86
C GLY A 37 -3.96 -12.41 3.55
N LEU A 38 -4.04 -11.22 2.98
CA LEU A 38 -4.67 -11.00 1.66
C LEU A 38 -3.97 -11.79 0.55
N LYS A 39 -2.65 -11.67 0.46
CA LYS A 39 -1.85 -12.43 -0.53
C LYS A 39 -2.08 -13.93 -0.38
N PHE A 40 -2.06 -14.45 0.84
CA PHE A 40 -2.29 -15.87 1.10
C PHE A 40 -3.68 -16.35 0.68
N ARG A 41 -4.73 -15.57 0.95
CA ARG A 41 -6.11 -15.88 0.52
C ARG A 41 -6.22 -15.96 -0.99
N LEU A 42 -5.66 -14.98 -1.69
CA LEU A 42 -5.66 -14.95 -3.16
C LEU A 42 -4.88 -16.14 -3.74
N LEU A 43 -3.71 -16.47 -3.18
CA LEU A 43 -2.91 -17.62 -3.61
C LEU A 43 -3.67 -18.93 -3.46
N LYS A 44 -4.40 -19.09 -2.35
CA LYS A 44 -5.22 -20.27 -2.10
C LYS A 44 -6.38 -20.40 -3.09
N GLN A 45 -6.99 -19.28 -3.49
CA GLN A 45 -8.16 -19.26 -4.37
C GLN A 45 -7.78 -19.36 -5.86
N ARG A 46 -6.66 -18.76 -6.27
CA ARG A 46 -6.31 -18.52 -7.69
C ARG A 46 -5.03 -19.20 -8.13
N GLY A 47 -4.26 -19.75 -7.20
CA GLY A 47 -2.99 -20.43 -7.47
C GLY A 47 -1.78 -19.49 -7.45
N GLY A 48 -0.62 -20.08 -7.77
CA GLY A 48 0.68 -19.46 -7.58
C GLY A 48 1.29 -18.79 -8.82
N LYS A 49 0.48 -18.39 -9.79
CA LYS A 49 0.93 -17.79 -11.05
C LYS A 49 0.37 -16.39 -11.22
N CYS A 50 1.08 -15.53 -11.94
CA CYS A 50 0.58 -14.21 -12.33
C CYS A 50 -0.72 -14.35 -13.14
N GLU A 51 -1.78 -13.65 -12.74
CA GLU A 51 -3.08 -13.68 -13.41
C GLU A 51 -3.07 -13.04 -14.81
N ARG A 52 -2.09 -12.18 -15.10
CA ARG A 52 -1.94 -11.51 -16.41
C ARG A 52 -1.06 -12.26 -17.40
N CYS A 53 0.13 -12.70 -16.97
CA CYS A 53 1.14 -13.29 -17.86
C CYS A 53 1.56 -14.72 -17.52
N ASN A 54 0.88 -15.37 -16.57
CA ASN A 54 1.16 -16.74 -16.11
C ASN A 54 2.56 -16.99 -15.54
N TYR A 55 3.31 -15.93 -15.21
CA TYR A 55 4.64 -16.06 -14.59
C TYR A 55 4.58 -16.95 -13.33
N PRO A 56 5.42 -17.99 -13.21
CA PRO A 56 5.16 -19.10 -12.29
C PRO A 56 5.74 -18.95 -10.88
N LYS A 57 6.51 -17.89 -10.58
CA LYS A 57 7.12 -17.74 -9.25
C LYS A 57 6.18 -17.03 -8.29
N THR A 58 5.64 -17.80 -7.35
CA THR A 58 4.63 -17.37 -6.39
C THR A 58 5.15 -16.32 -5.40
N GLU A 59 6.41 -16.43 -5.00
CA GLU A 59 7.04 -15.61 -3.96
C GLU A 59 7.05 -14.14 -4.35
N ILE A 60 7.25 -13.87 -5.65
CA ILE A 60 7.39 -12.51 -6.18
C ILE A 60 6.06 -11.87 -6.56
N LEU A 61 4.94 -12.63 -6.56
CA LEU A 61 3.64 -12.07 -6.91
C LEU A 61 3.23 -11.02 -5.89
N VAL A 62 2.59 -9.95 -6.37
CA VAL A 62 2.09 -8.84 -5.57
C VAL A 62 0.58 -8.73 -5.75
N VAL A 63 -0.08 -8.23 -4.70
CA VAL A 63 -1.50 -7.92 -4.74
C VAL A 63 -1.67 -6.54 -5.37
N HIS A 64 -2.50 -6.45 -6.40
CA HIS A 64 -2.84 -5.21 -7.08
C HIS A 64 -4.35 -4.96 -7.01
N HIS A 65 -4.74 -3.70 -6.85
CA HIS A 65 -6.13 -3.23 -6.86
C HIS A 65 -6.50 -2.81 -8.28
N LYS A 66 -7.46 -3.52 -8.91
CA LYS A 66 -7.88 -3.28 -10.30
C LYS A 66 -8.42 -1.87 -10.53
N ASP A 67 -9.14 -1.33 -9.54
CA ASP A 67 -9.68 0.03 -9.55
C ASP A 67 -8.69 1.11 -9.09
N LYS A 68 -7.47 0.72 -8.71
CA LYS A 68 -6.42 1.60 -8.16
C LYS A 68 -6.80 2.27 -6.84
N ASP A 69 -7.90 1.87 -6.19
CA ASP A 69 -8.30 2.34 -4.87
C ASP A 69 -7.82 1.38 -3.78
N ARG A 70 -7.01 1.89 -2.85
CA ARG A 70 -6.38 1.10 -1.79
C ARG A 70 -7.34 0.75 -0.65
N GLU A 71 -8.51 1.40 -0.60
CA GLU A 71 -9.52 1.17 0.43
C GLU A 71 -10.45 0.00 0.07
N HIS A 72 -10.60 -0.31 -1.22
CA HIS A 72 -11.45 -1.40 -1.73
C HIS A 72 -10.75 -2.76 -1.74
N ASN A 73 -10.83 -3.48 -0.62
CA ASN A 73 -10.12 -4.73 -0.40
C ASN A 73 -10.95 -6.00 -0.69
N ASP A 74 -12.05 -5.86 -1.43
CA ASP A 74 -12.81 -7.01 -1.92
C ASP A 74 -11.94 -7.90 -2.80
N LEU A 75 -11.95 -9.21 -2.56
CA LEU A 75 -11.05 -10.14 -3.26
C LEU A 75 -11.21 -10.03 -4.78
N ASP A 76 -12.42 -9.79 -5.29
CA ASP A 76 -12.70 -9.66 -6.73
C ASP A 76 -12.10 -8.39 -7.36
N ASN A 77 -11.89 -7.34 -6.56
CA ASN A 77 -11.17 -6.13 -6.97
C ASN A 77 -9.65 -6.30 -6.91
N LEU A 78 -9.15 -7.36 -6.25
CA LEU A 78 -7.73 -7.65 -6.18
C LEU A 78 -7.30 -8.58 -7.32
N GLU A 79 -6.03 -8.52 -7.70
CA GLU A 79 -5.36 -9.49 -8.57
C GLU A 79 -3.94 -9.82 -8.08
N LEU A 80 -3.49 -11.04 -8.32
CA LEU A 80 -2.12 -11.51 -8.10
C LEU A 80 -1.30 -11.41 -9.38
N ILE A 81 -0.40 -10.44 -9.44
CA ILE A 81 0.41 -10.19 -10.63
C ILE A 81 1.90 -10.16 -10.32
N CYS A 82 2.74 -10.35 -11.34
CA CYS A 82 4.18 -10.24 -11.17
C CYS A 82 4.63 -8.77 -11.10
N PRO A 83 5.84 -8.48 -10.60
CA PRO A 83 6.34 -7.11 -10.51
C PRO A 83 6.38 -6.37 -11.85
N ASN A 84 6.62 -7.07 -12.96
CA ASN A 84 6.64 -6.45 -14.29
C ASN A 84 5.24 -5.98 -14.71
N CYS A 85 4.24 -6.86 -14.67
CA CYS A 85 2.86 -6.48 -15.00
C CYS A 85 2.31 -5.42 -14.04
N HIS A 86 2.69 -5.47 -12.76
CA HIS A 86 2.35 -4.44 -11.79
C HIS A 86 2.96 -3.09 -12.16
N TYR A 87 4.22 -3.08 -12.59
CA TYR A 87 4.91 -1.87 -13.00
C TYR A 87 4.32 -1.30 -14.29
N GLU A 88 4.03 -2.16 -15.27
CA GLU A 88 3.36 -1.78 -16.52
C GLU A 88 2.05 -1.03 -16.26
N GLU A 89 1.20 -1.53 -15.36
CA GLU A 89 -0.07 -0.91 -14.99
C GLU A 89 0.10 0.53 -14.47
N HIS A 90 1.12 0.78 -13.64
CA HIS A 90 1.34 2.10 -13.05
C HIS A 90 2.12 3.06 -13.94
N TYR A 91 2.98 2.56 -14.83
CA TYR A 91 3.91 3.38 -15.61
C TYR A 91 3.48 3.59 -17.06
N LEU A 92 2.85 2.59 -17.70
CA LEU A 92 2.45 2.72 -19.10
C LEU A 92 1.31 3.72 -19.29
N GLU A 93 0.39 3.83 -18.33
CA GLU A 93 -0.71 4.80 -18.38
C GLU A 93 -0.22 6.24 -18.55
N LYS A 94 0.91 6.59 -17.92
CA LYS A 94 1.51 7.94 -17.95
C LYS A 94 2.76 8.02 -18.80
N SER A 95 2.99 7.02 -19.65
CA SER A 95 4.17 7.00 -20.49
C SER A 95 4.14 8.16 -21.48
N TRP A 96 5.23 8.92 -21.54
CA TRP A 96 5.42 9.98 -22.53
C TRP A 96 5.43 9.44 -23.97
N LEU A 97 5.70 8.13 -24.14
CA LEU A 97 5.65 7.44 -25.43
C LEU A 97 4.23 7.31 -26.00
N ASN A 98 3.17 7.44 -25.19
CA ASN A 98 1.78 7.31 -25.65
C ASN A 98 1.38 8.37 -26.69
N GLY A 99 2.13 9.48 -26.76
CA GLY A 99 1.97 10.52 -27.79
C GLY A 99 2.74 10.27 -29.08
N TYR A 100 3.54 9.21 -29.15
CA TYR A 100 4.39 8.89 -30.30
C TYR A 100 3.87 7.63 -30.98
N ASN A 101 3.58 7.74 -32.28
CA ASN A 101 3.13 6.59 -33.07
C ASN A 101 4.35 5.75 -33.48
N LEU A 102 4.87 4.97 -32.53
CA LEU A 102 5.93 4.00 -32.78
C LEU A 102 5.29 2.75 -33.37
N GLN A 103 5.46 2.53 -34.67
CA GLN A 103 5.09 1.26 -35.30
C GLN A 103 5.97 0.16 -34.69
N HIS A 104 5.33 -0.79 -34.00
CA HIS A 104 5.94 -2.03 -33.52
C HIS A 104 5.96 -3.09 -34.62
#